data_AF-A0A202E5L5-F1
#
_entry.id   AF-A0A202E5L5-F1
#
_cell.length_a   1.000
_cell.length_b   1.000
_cell.length_c   1.000
_cell.angle_alpha   90.00
_cell.angle_beta   90.00
_cell.angle_gamma   90.00
#
_symmetry.space_group_name_H-M   'P 1'
#
loop_
_entity.id
_entity.type
_entity.pdbx_description
1 polymer ?
#
loop_
_entity_poly.entity_id
_entity_poly.type
_entity_poly.pdbx_seq_one_letter_code
_entity_poly.pdbx_strand_id
1 'polypeptide(L)'
;MVSKRDFLGEERGLELATWTEWQWTRIGAVLAGLGLTVLYFRLDLFAALPDWIAAALASVPIGLLLYGVTPLSRTAALRITVSVGLGAALTTVLTTHGVVG
;
A
#
# COMPACT_ATOMS: atom_id res chain seq x y z
N MET A 1 6.40 -42.41 -21.21
CA MET A 1 6.16 -42.44 -19.75
C MET A 1 6.74 -41.18 -19.16
N VAL A 2 5.93 -40.31 -18.56
CA VAL A 2 6.40 -39.10 -17.88
C VAL A 2 7.00 -39.50 -16.53
N SER A 3 8.20 -39.01 -16.23
CA SER A 3 8.95 -39.38 -15.03
C SER A 3 8.49 -38.55 -13.83
N LYS A 4 8.46 -39.13 -12.62
CA LYS A 4 8.23 -38.38 -11.36
C LYS A 4 9.18 -37.18 -11.19
N ARG A 5 10.35 -37.20 -11.84
CA ARG A 5 11.31 -36.10 -11.83
C ARG A 5 10.85 -34.89 -12.65
N ASP A 6 10.07 -35.11 -13.70
CA ASP A 6 9.56 -34.04 -14.56
C ASP A 6 8.47 -33.25 -13.82
N PHE A 7 7.59 -33.95 -13.10
CA PHE A 7 6.58 -33.33 -12.22
C PHE A 7 7.20 -32.45 -11.13
N LEU A 8 8.25 -32.92 -10.45
CA LEU A 8 8.93 -32.14 -9.40
C LEU A 8 9.69 -30.92 -9.94
N GLY A 9 10.17 -31.00 -11.19
CA GLY A 9 10.79 -29.87 -11.88
C GLY A 9 9.76 -28.79 -12.24
N GLU A 10 8.59 -29.20 -12.70
CA GLU A 10 7.48 -28.32 -13.05
C GLU A 10 6.88 -27.64 -11.82
N GLU A 11 6.62 -28.40 -10.74
CA GLU A 11 6.09 -27.85 -9.47
C GLU A 11 7.04 -26.82 -8.84
N ARG A 12 8.35 -27.11 -8.79
CA ARG A 12 9.34 -26.14 -8.30
C ARG A 12 9.42 -24.89 -9.19
N GLY A 13 9.28 -25.04 -10.50
CA GLY A 13 9.25 -23.91 -11.42
C GLY A 13 8.09 -22.96 -11.14
N LEU A 14 6.90 -23.52 -10.88
CA LEU A 14 5.69 -22.76 -10.54
C LEU A 14 5.82 -22.08 -9.17
N GLU A 15 6.38 -22.76 -8.17
CA GLU A 15 6.62 -22.18 -6.84
C GLU A 15 7.62 -21.01 -6.88
N LEU A 16 8.70 -21.14 -7.66
CA LEU A 16 9.68 -20.08 -7.85
C LEU A 16 9.09 -18.88 -8.62
N ALA A 17 8.28 -19.13 -9.64
CA ALA A 17 7.63 -18.08 -10.41
C ALA A 17 6.65 -17.28 -9.53
N THR A 18 5.82 -17.97 -8.74
CA THR A 18 4.86 -17.32 -7.82
C THR A 18 5.56 -16.57 -6.69
N TRP A 19 6.65 -17.11 -6.16
CA TRP A 19 7.49 -16.41 -5.18
C TRP A 19 8.11 -15.14 -5.75
N THR A 20 8.65 -15.21 -6.97
CA THR A 20 9.29 -14.07 -7.65
C THR A 20 8.26 -12.99 -7.95
N GLU A 21 7.07 -13.35 -8.43
CA GLU A 21 5.97 -12.42 -8.68
C GLU A 21 5.50 -11.73 -7.38
N TRP A 22 5.40 -12.50 -6.29
CA TRP A 22 5.07 -11.97 -4.96
C TRP A 22 6.10 -10.95 -4.47
N GLN A 23 7.40 -11.23 -4.66
CA GLN A 23 8.48 -10.30 -4.31
C GLN A 23 8.44 -9.02 -5.16
N TRP A 24 8.28 -9.14 -6.48
CA TRP A 24 8.21 -7.98 -7.37
C TRP A 24 6.99 -7.10 -7.08
N THR A 25 5.86 -7.70 -6.74
CA THR A 25 4.65 -6.96 -6.34
C THR A 25 4.93 -6.09 -5.11
N ARG A 26 5.70 -6.61 -4.15
CA ARG A 26 6.06 -5.89 -2.92
C ARG A 26 7.09 -4.79 -3.18
N ILE A 27 8.12 -5.08 -3.97
CA ILE A 27 9.11 -4.07 -4.39
C ILE A 27 8.42 -2.93 -5.13
N GLY A 28 7.52 -3.26 -6.07
CA GLY A 28 6.71 -2.28 -6.79
C GLY A 28 5.86 -1.43 -5.86
N ALA A 29 5.27 -2.02 -4.82
CA ALA A 29 4.53 -1.27 -3.80
C ALA A 29 5.43 -0.31 -3.01
N VAL A 30 6.64 -0.72 -2.62
CA VAL A 30 7.60 0.18 -1.95
C VAL A 30 7.97 1.35 -2.86
N LEU A 31 8.33 1.09 -4.11
CA LEU A 31 8.72 2.12 -5.07
C LEU A 31 7.56 3.09 -5.34
N ALA A 32 6.34 2.57 -5.50
CA ALA A 32 5.14 3.39 -5.66
C ALA A 32 4.86 4.25 -4.42
N GLY A 33 4.97 3.68 -3.21
CA GLY A 33 4.79 4.40 -1.96
C GLY A 33 5.79 5.55 -1.79
N LEU A 34 7.08 5.31 -2.07
CA LEU A 34 8.11 6.35 -2.07
C LEU A 34 7.83 7.43 -3.12
N GLY A 35 7.48 7.02 -4.35
CA GLY A 35 7.16 7.95 -5.43
C GLY A 35 5.97 8.86 -5.09
N LEU A 36 4.88 8.29 -4.56
CA LEU A 36 3.70 9.04 -4.08
C LEU A 36 4.05 9.98 -2.93
N THR A 37 4.91 9.55 -2.00
CA THR A 37 5.38 10.40 -0.89
C THR A 37 6.13 11.62 -1.41
N VAL A 38 7.07 11.42 -2.35
CA VAL A 38 7.80 12.53 -2.97
C VAL A 38 6.85 13.44 -3.74
N LEU A 39 5.89 12.88 -4.48
CA LEU A 39 4.91 13.65 -5.23
C LEU A 39 4.03 14.51 -4.32
N TYR A 40 3.59 13.94 -3.20
CA TYR A 40 2.81 14.62 -2.17
C TYR A 40 3.51 15.89 -1.67
N PHE A 41 4.77 15.77 -1.27
CA PHE A 41 5.51 16.90 -0.72
C PHE A 41 5.99 17.91 -1.77
N ARG A 42 6.15 17.49 -3.03
CA ARG A 42 6.79 18.34 -4.05
C ARG A 42 5.81 19.11 -4.93
N LEU A 43 4.63 18.56 -5.21
CA LEU A 43 3.69 19.14 -6.17
C LEU A 43 2.46 19.79 -5.56
N ASP A 44 2.32 19.79 -4.22
CA ASP A 44 1.12 20.23 -3.53
C ASP A 44 -0.16 19.67 -4.21
N LEU A 45 -0.11 18.36 -4.51
CA LEU A 45 -1.03 17.70 -5.43
C LEU A 45 -2.50 17.79 -4.96
N PHE A 46 -2.69 18.11 -3.68
CA PHE A 46 -3.98 18.17 -3.00
C PHE A 46 -4.39 19.58 -2.60
N ALA A 47 -3.68 20.64 -3.05
CA ALA A 47 -4.06 22.02 -2.81
C ALA A 47 -5.50 22.34 -3.25
N ALA A 48 -6.00 21.66 -4.28
CA ALA A 48 -7.36 21.82 -4.79
C ALA A 48 -8.41 20.96 -4.07
N LEU A 49 -7.99 20.09 -3.14
CA LEU A 49 -8.88 19.20 -2.40
C LEU A 49 -9.20 19.78 -1.01
N PRO A 50 -10.39 19.49 -0.47
CA PRO A 50 -10.66 19.73 0.95
C PRO A 50 -9.63 19.04 1.85
N ASP A 51 -9.22 19.71 2.91
CA ASP A 51 -8.16 19.25 3.83
C ASP A 51 -8.38 17.83 4.36
N TRP A 52 -9.63 17.46 4.65
CA TRP A 52 -9.96 16.12 5.14
C TRP A 52 -9.75 15.02 4.08
N ILE A 53 -9.94 15.33 2.79
CA ILE A 53 -9.62 14.42 1.68
C ILE A 53 -8.11 14.33 1.53
N ALA A 54 -7.40 15.46 1.57
CA ALA A 54 -5.94 15.49 1.50
C ALA A 54 -5.30 14.67 2.65
N ALA A 55 -5.83 14.79 3.87
CA ALA A 55 -5.42 14.01 5.03
C ALA A 55 -5.72 12.51 4.87
N ALA A 56 -6.88 12.15 4.32
CA ALA A 56 -7.21 10.75 4.02
C ALA A 56 -6.24 10.15 3.00
N LEU A 57 -5.94 10.88 1.92
CA LEU A 57 -5.09 10.40 0.83
C LEU A 57 -3.62 10.27 1.24
N ALA A 58 -3.19 10.98 2.29
CA ALA A 58 -1.86 10.79 2.88
C ALA A 58 -1.64 9.36 3.41
N SER A 59 -2.70 8.58 3.67
CA SER A 59 -2.57 7.18 4.09
C SER A 59 -2.16 6.24 2.95
N VAL A 60 -2.40 6.59 1.69
CA VAL A 60 -2.10 5.75 0.52
C VAL A 60 -0.61 5.38 0.40
N PRO A 61 0.34 6.32 0.42
CA PRO A 61 1.77 5.97 0.42
C PRO A 61 2.15 5.12 1.63
N ILE A 62 1.59 5.39 2.81
CA ILE A 62 1.83 4.61 4.03
C ILE A 62 1.36 3.16 3.83
N GLY A 63 0.17 2.96 3.25
CA GLY A 63 -0.39 1.65 2.95
C GLY A 63 0.45 0.83 1.98
N LEU A 64 0.95 1.49 0.93
CA LEU A 64 1.84 0.87 -0.07
C LEU A 64 3.18 0.46 0.55
N LEU A 65 3.79 1.34 1.35
CA LEU A 65 5.01 1.03 2.09
C LEU A 65 4.78 -0.11 3.06
N LEU A 66 3.70 -0.06 3.85
CA LEU A 66 3.33 -1.09 4.81
C LEU A 66 3.16 -2.46 4.12
N TYR A 67 2.43 -2.52 3.01
CA TYR A 67 2.30 -3.75 2.24
C TYR A 67 3.65 -4.25 1.71
N GLY A 68 4.48 -3.35 1.18
CA GLY A 68 5.77 -3.70 0.60
C GLY A 68 6.77 -4.25 1.61
N VAL A 69 6.86 -3.66 2.81
CA VAL A 69 7.89 -3.99 3.81
C VAL A 69 7.46 -5.01 4.87
N THR A 70 6.16 -5.28 5.01
CA THR A 70 5.65 -6.21 6.05
C THR A 70 5.03 -7.46 5.43
N PRO A 71 5.07 -8.63 6.08
CA PRO A 71 4.47 -9.87 5.56
C PRO A 71 2.92 -9.86 5.50
N LEU A 72 2.27 -8.71 5.72
CA LEU A 72 0.83 -8.57 5.66
C LEU A 72 0.26 -8.98 4.29
N SER A 73 -0.94 -9.57 4.33
CA SER A 73 -1.71 -9.79 3.12
C SER A 73 -2.17 -8.46 2.52
N ARG A 74 -2.43 -8.43 1.21
CA ARG A 74 -2.93 -7.23 0.51
C ARG A 74 -4.20 -6.70 1.18
N THR A 75 -5.10 -7.59 1.59
CA THR A 75 -6.36 -7.25 2.27
C THR A 75 -6.13 -6.64 3.64
N ALA A 76 -5.18 -7.18 4.42
CA ALA A 76 -4.84 -6.62 5.73
C ALA A 76 -4.23 -5.21 5.59
N ALA A 77 -3.28 -5.04 4.67
CA ALA A 77 -2.68 -3.74 4.40
C ALA A 77 -3.72 -2.71 3.92
N LEU A 78 -4.64 -3.10 3.03
CA LEU A 78 -5.73 -2.25 2.56
C LEU A 78 -6.65 -1.81 3.71
N ARG A 79 -7.05 -2.74 4.59
CA ARG A 79 -7.88 -2.42 5.75
C ARG A 79 -7.22 -1.39 6.66
N ILE A 80 -5.93 -1.59 6.98
CA ILE A 80 -5.16 -0.63 7.79
C ILE A 80 -5.12 0.73 7.11
N THR A 81 -4.82 0.76 5.81
CA THR A 81 -4.76 2.00 5.01
C THR A 81 -6.06 2.77 5.05
N VAL A 82 -7.19 2.08 4.84
CA VAL A 82 -8.53 2.68 4.87
C VAL A 82 -8.87 3.17 6.28
N SER A 83 -8.61 2.37 7.31
CA SER A 83 -8.87 2.77 8.70
C SER A 83 -8.06 4.01 9.10
N VAL A 84 -6.78 4.06 8.74
CA VAL A 84 -5.92 5.23 8.99
C VAL A 84 -6.42 6.45 8.21
N GLY A 85 -6.78 6.28 6.93
CA GLY A 85 -7.30 7.37 6.11
C GLY A 85 -8.61 7.95 6.65
N LEU A 86 -9.54 7.10 7.08
CA LEU A 86 -10.80 7.53 7.72
C LEU A 86 -10.54 8.22 9.06
N GLY A 87 -9.63 7.70 9.87
CA GLY A 87 -9.24 8.33 11.13
C GLY A 87 -8.64 9.71 10.92
N ALA A 88 -7.70 9.84 9.99
CA ALA A 88 -7.08 11.12 9.63
C ALA A 88 -8.12 12.13 9.13
N ALA A 89 -9.01 11.72 8.20
CA ALA A 89 -10.09 12.56 7.70
C ALA A 89 -10.99 13.08 8.82
N LEU A 90 -11.44 12.16 9.70
CA LEU A 90 -12.33 12.49 10.80
C LEU A 90 -11.65 13.47 11.77
N THR A 91 -10.40 13.21 12.14
CA THR A 91 -9.63 14.13 12.99
C THR A 91 -9.53 15.51 12.36
N THR A 92 -9.17 15.60 11.08
CA THR A 92 -9.11 16.89 10.37
C THR A 92 -10.45 17.62 10.41
N VAL A 93 -11.56 16.95 10.11
CA VAL A 93 -12.91 17.54 10.19
C VAL A 93 -13.20 18.07 11.59
N LEU A 94 -12.94 17.27 12.63
CA LEU A 94 -13.19 17.67 14.02
C LEU A 94 -12.33 18.86 14.45
N THR A 95 -11.07 18.92 14.01
CA THR A 95 -10.17 20.04 14.28
C THR A 95 -10.60 21.30 13.53
N THR A 96 -10.98 21.21 12.26
CA THR A 96 -11.50 22.35 11.50
C THR A 96 -12.77 22.93 12.12
N HIS A 97 -13.58 22.10 12.79
CA HIS A 97 -14.77 22.54 13.52
C HIS A 97 -14.53 22.88 15.00
N GLY A 98 -13.28 22.87 15.49
CA GLY A 98 -12.92 23.26 16.85
C GLY A 98 -13.38 22.29 17.95
N VAL A 99 -13.72 21.05 17.59
CA VAL A 99 -14.17 20.01 18.54
C VAL A 99 -12.99 19.32 19.23
N VAL A 100 -11.85 19.22 18.53
CA VAL A 100 -10.62 18.60 19.02
C VAL A 100 -9.45 19.53 18.72
N GLY A 101 -8.72 19.95 19.76
CA GLY A 101 -7.56 20.84 19.72
C GLY A 101 -6.42 20.32 20.57
#